data_AF-A0A967JMK8-F1
#
_entry.id   AF-A0A967JMK8-F1
#
_cell.length_a   1.000
_cell.length_b   1.000
_cell.length_c   1.000
_cell.angle_alpha   90.00
_cell.angle_beta   90.00
_cell.angle_gamma   90.00
#
_symmetry.space_group_name_H-M   'P 1'
#
loop_
_entity.id
_entity.type
_entity.pdbx_description
1 polymer ?
#
loop_
_entity_poly.entity_id
_entity_poly.type
_entity_poly.pdbx_seq_one_letter_code
_entity_poly.pdbx_strand_id
1 'polypeptide(L)'
;MGAPEDVAREFLAQLDLRPATLLRRGAAFLIDVALGLVLLAPVLLLASVAFEGGLDWGTGPPWFTILIVAGVALALSIPVLSVVYFPLLEGLWGQTIGKRAVGICVVKETGERADWAAVIIRRFPFYFDFFWLDALFAPFTKRRQRAFDLVAR
;
A
#
# COMPACT_ATOMS: atom_id res chain seq x y z
N MET A 1 -10.70 16.57 -34.58
CA MET A 1 -10.22 16.57 -33.18
C MET A 1 -10.47 15.16 -32.66
N GLY A 2 -9.42 14.42 -32.26
CA GLY A 2 -9.56 13.03 -31.80
C GLY A 2 -10.41 12.93 -30.54
N ALA A 3 -10.70 11.70 -30.09
CA ALA A 3 -11.39 11.51 -28.82
C ALA A 3 -10.60 12.19 -27.69
N PRO A 4 -11.26 12.73 -26.65
CA PRO A 4 -10.58 13.42 -25.55
C PRO A 4 -9.51 12.56 -24.86
N GLU A 5 -9.67 11.24 -24.87
CA GLU A 5 -8.69 10.28 -24.36
C GLU A 5 -7.41 10.22 -25.20
N ASP A 6 -7.54 10.26 -26.53
CA ASP A 6 -6.39 10.21 -27.44
C ASP A 6 -5.54 11.47 -27.32
N VAL A 7 -6.18 12.63 -27.21
CA VAL A 7 -5.51 13.92 -27.01
C VAL A 7 -4.80 13.96 -25.65
N ALA A 8 -5.43 13.44 -24.60
CA ALA A 8 -4.81 13.33 -23.28
C ALA A 8 -3.60 12.39 -23.29
N ARG A 9 -3.69 11.24 -23.97
CA ARG A 9 -2.58 10.30 -24.12
C ARG A 9 -1.40 10.93 -24.84
N GLU A 10 -1.65 11.63 -25.94
CA GLU A 10 -0.61 12.28 -26.72
C GLU A 10 0.10 13.39 -25.93
N PHE A 11 -0.65 14.17 -25.13
CA PHE A 11 -0.08 15.15 -24.20
C PHE A 11 0.72 14.50 -23.07
N LEU A 12 0.19 13.46 -22.43
CA LEU A 12 0.86 12.75 -21.34
C LEU A 12 2.13 12.02 -21.81
N ALA A 13 2.14 11.52 -23.05
CA ALA A 13 3.31 10.88 -23.65
C ALA A 13 4.49 11.85 -23.86
N GLN A 14 4.22 13.16 -23.93
CA GLN A 14 5.26 14.19 -24.00
C GLN A 14 5.86 14.54 -22.63
N LEU A 15 5.23 14.12 -21.52
CA LEU A 15 5.76 14.36 -20.18
C LEU A 15 6.90 13.37 -19.89
N ASP A 16 8.05 13.89 -19.47
CA ASP A 16 9.17 13.07 -19.02
C ASP A 16 8.89 12.48 -17.63
N LEU A 17 8.38 11.25 -17.61
CA LEU A 17 8.08 10.52 -16.38
C LEU A 17 9.38 10.05 -15.71
N ARG A 18 9.81 10.78 -14.69
CA ARG A 18 10.97 10.40 -13.88
C ARG A 18 10.63 9.25 -12.93
N PRO A 19 11.31 8.09 -13.02
CA PRO A 19 11.05 6.99 -12.11
C PRO A 19 11.43 7.38 -10.68
N ALA A 20 10.51 7.16 -9.74
CA ALA A 20 10.75 7.44 -8.33
C ALA A 20 11.90 6.56 -7.80
N THR A 21 12.77 7.15 -6.96
CA THR A 21 13.84 6.42 -6.28
C THR A 21 13.28 5.43 -5.26
N LEU A 22 14.04 4.36 -4.97
CA LEU A 22 13.65 3.35 -3.98
C LEU A 22 13.40 3.98 -2.60
N LEU A 23 14.18 5.00 -2.23
CA LEU A 23 14.01 5.73 -0.96
C LEU A 23 12.65 6.42 -0.87
N ARG A 24 12.18 7.09 -1.93
CA ARG A 24 10.85 7.74 -1.92
C ARG A 24 9.72 6.71 -1.83
N ARG A 25 9.90 5.54 -2.46
CA ARG A 25 8.94 4.43 -2.34
C ARG A 25 8.92 3.85 -0.93
N GLY A 26 10.10 3.65 -0.33
CA GLY A 26 10.24 3.20 1.05
C GLY A 26 9.64 4.21 2.05
N ALA A 27 9.90 5.50 1.87
CA ALA A 27 9.32 6.56 2.70
C ALA A 27 7.78 6.58 2.60
N ALA A 28 7.23 6.46 1.39
CA ALA A 28 5.78 6.37 1.21
C ALA A 28 5.19 5.15 1.92
N PHE A 29 5.85 3.99 1.84
CA PHE A 29 5.45 2.78 2.56
C PHE A 29 5.51 2.97 4.08
N LEU A 30 6.56 3.60 4.62
CA LEU A 30 6.66 3.91 6.05
C LEU A 30 5.53 4.82 6.53
N ILE A 31 5.14 5.81 5.72
CA ILE A 31 4.00 6.69 6.04
C ILE A 31 2.68 5.90 6.03
N ASP A 32 2.47 5.04 5.03
CA ASP A 32 1.28 4.17 4.96
C ASP A 32 1.22 3.22 6.18
N VAL A 33 2.36 2.68 6.63
CA VAL A 33 2.46 1.84 7.85
C VAL A 33 2.17 2.65 9.11
N ALA A 34 2.77 3.83 9.25
CA ALA A 34 2.53 4.71 10.39
C ALA A 34 1.05 5.12 10.49
N LEU A 35 0.41 5.40 9.35
CA LEU A 35 -1.03 5.65 9.30
C LEU A 35 -1.84 4.45 9.80
N GLY A 36 -1.48 3.23 9.38
CA GLY A 36 -2.11 2.00 9.88
C GLY A 36 -1.98 1.84 11.40
N LEU A 37 -0.81 2.13 11.97
CA LEU A 37 -0.58 2.09 13.41
C LEU A 37 -1.41 3.14 14.18
N VAL A 38 -1.50 4.36 13.64
CA VAL A 38 -2.33 5.42 14.22
C VAL A 38 -3.81 5.02 14.23
N LEU A 39 -4.29 4.35 13.17
CA LEU A 39 -5.65 3.83 13.11
C LEU A 39 -5.91 2.68 14.09
N LEU A 40 -4.89 1.92 14.45
CA LEU A 40 -4.97 0.85 15.45
C LEU A 40 -4.95 1.36 16.89
N ALA A 41 -4.30 2.51 17.16
CA ALA A 41 -4.18 3.09 18.49
C ALA A 41 -5.51 3.18 19.28
N PRO A 42 -6.63 3.68 18.72
CA PRO A 42 -7.90 3.73 19.46
C PRO A 42 -8.47 2.34 19.79
N VAL A 43 -8.24 1.33 18.94
CA VAL A 43 -8.67 -0.05 19.20
C VAL A 43 -7.91 -0.60 20.41
N LEU A 44 -6.60 -0.34 20.48
CA LEU A 44 -5.77 -0.76 21.62
C LEU A 44 -6.17 -0.03 22.91
N LEU A 45 -6.47 1.27 22.82
CA LEU A 45 -6.93 2.07 23.96
C LEU A 45 -8.29 1.59 24.49
N LEU A 46 -9.23 1.27 23.59
CA LEU A 46 -10.53 0.72 23.99
C LEU A 46 -10.36 -0.66 24.66
N ALA A 47 -9.46 -1.49 24.15
CA ALA A 47 -9.15 -2.78 24.75
C ALA A 47 -8.57 -2.64 26.17
N SER A 48 -7.69 -1.64 26.41
CA SER A 48 -7.16 -1.39 27.76
C SER A 48 -8.23 -0.88 28.73
N VAL A 49 -9.10 0.04 28.29
CA VAL A 49 -10.19 0.57 29.12
C VAL A 49 -11.24 -0.50 29.44
N ALA A 50 -11.58 -1.36 28.46
CA ALA A 50 -12.52 -2.46 28.68
C ALA A 50 -12.02 -3.46 29.73
N PHE A 51 -10.71 -3.71 29.76
CA PHE A 51 -10.08 -4.58 30.75
C PHE A 51 -10.11 -3.96 32.16
N GLU A 52 -9.74 -2.69 32.30
CA GLU A 52 -9.84 -1.97 33.58
C GLU A 52 -11.30 -1.86 34.08
N GLY A 53 -12.27 -1.81 33.16
CA GLY A 53 -13.70 -1.74 33.44
C GLY A 53 -14.34 -3.04 33.96
N GLY A 54 -13.57 -4.11 34.21
CA GLY A 54 -14.07 -5.33 34.86
C GLY A 54 -14.73 -6.34 33.92
N LEU A 55 -14.58 -6.18 32.60
CA LEU A 55 -14.86 -7.27 31.65
C LEU A 55 -13.74 -8.32 31.76
N ASP A 56 -13.90 -9.28 32.66
CA ASP A 56 -12.93 -10.35 32.89
C ASP A 56 -13.06 -11.44 31.79
N TRP A 57 -12.30 -11.30 30.71
CA TRP A 57 -12.25 -12.25 29.59
C TRP A 57 -11.24 -13.40 29.83
N GLY A 58 -10.62 -13.50 31.02
CA GLY A 58 -9.71 -14.60 31.37
C GLY A 58 -8.68 -14.26 32.45
N THR A 59 -8.26 -15.28 33.21
CA THR A 59 -7.39 -15.22 34.41
C THR A 59 -5.91 -14.89 34.16
N GLY A 60 -5.61 -14.15 33.08
CA GLY A 60 -4.25 -13.75 32.71
C GLY A 60 -3.88 -12.34 33.19
N PRO A 61 -2.58 -11.99 33.23
CA PRO A 61 -2.16 -10.62 33.49
C PRO A 61 -2.73 -9.63 32.44
N PRO A 62 -3.10 -8.39 32.82
CA PRO A 62 -3.67 -7.40 31.90
C PRO A 62 -2.86 -7.17 30.62
N TRP A 63 -1.53 -7.14 30.76
CA TRP A 63 -0.61 -6.94 29.64
C TRP A 63 -0.66 -8.07 28.62
N PHE A 64 -0.99 -9.31 29.04
CA PHE A 64 -1.08 -10.46 28.15
C PHE A 64 -2.28 -10.34 27.20
N THR A 65 -3.43 -9.88 27.72
CA THR A 65 -4.63 -9.61 26.92
C THR A 65 -4.40 -8.47 25.92
N ILE A 66 -3.72 -7.40 26.34
CA ILE A 66 -3.36 -6.29 25.45
C ILE A 66 -2.47 -6.78 24.30
N LEU A 67 -1.48 -7.65 24.57
CA LEU A 67 -0.63 -8.23 23.54
C LEU A 67 -1.42 -9.11 22.56
N ILE A 68 -2.37 -9.90 23.05
CA ILE A 68 -3.24 -10.72 22.18
C ILE A 68 -4.11 -9.83 21.29
N VAL A 69 -4.79 -8.83 21.86
CA VAL A 69 -5.64 -7.92 21.08
C VAL A 69 -4.81 -7.14 20.07
N ALA A 70 -3.62 -6.67 20.46
CA ALA A 70 -2.70 -6.02 19.55
C ALA A 70 -2.24 -6.96 18.42
N GLY A 71 -1.88 -8.20 18.75
CA GLY A 71 -1.49 -9.21 17.78
C GLY A 71 -2.60 -9.52 16.79
N VAL A 72 -3.83 -9.73 17.27
CA VAL A 72 -5.01 -10.00 16.44
C VAL A 72 -5.36 -8.79 15.57
N ALA A 73 -5.40 -7.59 16.14
CA ALA A 73 -5.72 -6.38 15.41
C ALA A 73 -4.68 -6.09 14.31
N LEU A 74 -3.40 -6.30 14.61
CA LEU A 74 -2.31 -6.17 13.64
C LEU A 74 -2.42 -7.23 12.55
N ALA A 75 -2.64 -8.50 12.91
CA ALA A 75 -2.83 -9.61 11.98
C ALA A 75 -4.04 -9.39 11.04
N LEU A 76 -5.14 -8.80 11.52
CA LEU A 76 -6.30 -8.45 10.69
C LEU A 76 -6.08 -7.19 9.85
N SER A 77 -5.30 -6.23 10.34
CA SER A 77 -5.03 -4.99 9.61
C SER A 77 -4.19 -5.20 8.34
N ILE A 78 -3.24 -6.14 8.35
CA ILE A 78 -2.34 -6.43 7.24
C ILE A 78 -3.10 -6.84 5.96
N PRO A 79 -4.00 -7.86 5.98
CA PRO A 79 -4.77 -8.23 4.81
C PRO A 79 -5.76 -7.13 4.40
N VAL A 80 -6.41 -6.45 5.36
CA VAL A 80 -7.33 -5.35 5.03
C VAL A 80 -6.60 -4.23 4.29
N LEU A 81 -5.43 -3.82 4.76
CA LEU A 81 -4.63 -2.81 4.10
C LEU A 81 -4.18 -3.31 2.71
N SER A 82 -3.64 -4.53 2.64
CA SER A 82 -3.03 -5.08 1.42
C SER A 82 -4.02 -5.38 0.30
N VAL A 83 -5.23 -5.86 0.65
CA VAL A 83 -6.26 -6.32 -0.29
C VAL A 83 -7.28 -5.23 -0.59
N VAL A 84 -7.63 -4.40 0.40
CA VAL A 84 -8.71 -3.41 0.24
C VAL A 84 -8.12 -2.02 0.06
N TYR A 85 -7.42 -1.49 1.06
CA TYR A 85 -6.97 -0.09 1.07
C TYR A 85 -6.11 0.21 -0.15
N PHE A 86 -5.06 -0.56 -0.36
CA PHE A 86 -4.09 -0.23 -1.36
C PHE A 86 -4.60 -0.42 -2.81
N PRO A 87 -5.21 -1.56 -3.21
CA PRO A 87 -5.71 -1.72 -4.58
C PRO A 87 -6.83 -0.73 -4.89
N LEU A 88 -7.67 -0.40 -3.91
CA LEU A 88 -8.75 0.56 -4.08
C LEU A 88 -8.21 1.98 -4.28
N LEU A 89 -7.24 2.42 -3.48
CA LEU A 89 -6.63 3.74 -3.65
C LEU A 89 -5.81 3.85 -4.94
N GLU A 90 -5.06 2.80 -5.27
CA GLU A 90 -4.27 2.76 -6.51
C GLU A 90 -5.16 2.66 -7.75
N GLY A 91 -6.27 1.92 -7.70
CA GLY A 91 -7.22 1.81 -8.81
C GLY A 91 -8.06 3.08 -9.02
N LEU A 92 -8.51 3.74 -7.95
CA LEU A 92 -9.34 4.95 -8.06
C LEU A 92 -8.52 6.21 -8.32
N TRP A 93 -7.37 6.34 -7.67
CA TRP A 93 -6.60 7.59 -7.64
C TRP A 93 -5.16 7.45 -8.13
N GLY A 94 -4.69 6.24 -8.46
CA GLY A 94 -3.30 6.01 -8.86
C GLY A 94 -2.30 6.25 -7.71
N GLN A 95 -2.78 6.42 -6.48
CA GLN A 95 -1.94 6.92 -5.38
C GLN A 95 -2.51 6.59 -4.01
N THR A 96 -1.63 6.18 -3.09
CA THR A 96 -1.94 5.98 -1.66
C THR A 96 -1.74 7.28 -0.89
N ILE A 97 -2.16 7.32 0.38
CA ILE A 97 -1.96 8.51 1.22
C ILE A 97 -0.46 8.77 1.45
N GLY A 98 0.33 7.74 1.74
CA GLY A 98 1.78 7.86 1.87
C GLY A 98 2.47 8.28 0.57
N LYS A 99 2.01 7.76 -0.57
CA LYS A 99 2.50 8.19 -1.88
C LYS A 99 2.14 9.65 -2.20
N ARG A 100 0.97 10.13 -1.76
CA ARG A 100 0.57 11.54 -1.82
C ARG A 100 1.49 12.43 -1.00
N ALA A 101 1.80 12.02 0.23
CA ALA A 101 2.69 12.77 1.11
C ALA A 101 4.11 12.92 0.52
N VAL A 102 4.60 11.93 -0.22
CA VAL A 102 5.94 11.97 -0.85
C VAL A 102 5.91 12.51 -2.31
N GLY A 103 4.72 12.83 -2.82
CA GLY A 103 4.53 13.40 -4.16
C GLY A 103 4.84 12.41 -5.30
N ILE A 104 4.58 11.12 -5.11
CA ILE A 104 4.80 10.08 -6.14
C ILE A 104 3.47 9.40 -6.52
N CYS A 105 3.25 9.11 -7.80
CA CYS A 105 2.03 8.43 -8.28
C CYS A 105 2.36 7.18 -9.11
N VAL A 106 1.34 6.34 -9.30
CA VAL A 106 1.39 5.13 -10.12
C VAL A 106 0.67 5.41 -11.43
N VAL A 107 1.42 5.38 -12.53
CA VAL A 107 0.94 5.59 -13.90
C VAL A 107 1.48 4.50 -14.82
N LYS A 108 0.85 4.34 -15.99
CA LYS A 108 1.37 3.53 -17.10
C LYS A 108 2.60 4.21 -17.73
N GLU A 109 3.28 3.51 -18.64
CA GLU A 109 4.39 4.10 -19.40
C GLU A 109 3.93 5.26 -20.29
N THR A 110 2.64 5.28 -20.68
CA THR A 110 1.99 6.37 -21.42
C THR A 110 1.63 7.59 -20.54
N GLY A 111 1.81 7.49 -19.22
CA GLY A 111 1.39 8.52 -18.27
C GLY A 111 -0.09 8.47 -17.86
N GLU A 112 -0.88 7.60 -18.50
CA GLU A 112 -2.27 7.35 -18.14
C GLU A 112 -2.37 6.61 -16.79
N ARG A 113 -3.58 6.63 -16.20
CA ARG A 113 -3.86 5.88 -14.97
C ARG A 113 -3.67 4.37 -15.19
N ALA A 114 -3.21 3.67 -14.15
CA ALA A 114 -3.10 2.22 -14.18
C ALA A 114 -4.50 1.58 -14.18
N ASP A 115 -4.69 0.54 -14.99
CA ASP A 115 -5.94 -0.22 -15.00
C ASP A 115 -6.04 -1.07 -13.73
N TRP A 116 -7.27 -1.41 -13.33
CA TRP A 116 -7.53 -2.30 -12.20
C TRP A 116 -6.80 -3.64 -12.31
N ALA A 117 -6.75 -4.23 -13.51
CA ALA A 117 -6.01 -5.47 -13.75
C ALA A 117 -4.51 -5.29 -13.49
N ALA A 118 -3.92 -4.19 -13.95
CA ALA A 118 -2.51 -3.87 -13.71
C ALA A 118 -2.22 -3.66 -12.22
N VAL A 119 -3.11 -2.99 -11.48
CA VAL A 119 -2.97 -2.80 -10.03
C VAL A 119 -2.97 -4.13 -9.27
N ILE A 120 -3.84 -5.07 -9.65
CA ILE A 120 -3.92 -6.40 -9.02
C ILE A 120 -2.67 -7.23 -9.33
N ILE A 121 -2.24 -7.30 -10.59
CA ILE A 121 -1.06 -8.09 -11.02
C ILE A 121 0.21 -7.60 -10.29
N ARG A 122 0.36 -6.28 -10.12
CA ARG A 122 1.49 -5.67 -9.39
C ARG A 122 1.54 -6.00 -7.91
N ARG A 123 0.41 -6.44 -7.34
CA ARG A 123 0.28 -6.83 -5.94
C ARG A 123 0.22 -8.32 -5.74
N PHE A 124 0.15 -9.11 -6.81
CA PHE A 124 0.19 -10.56 -6.75
C PHE A 124 1.33 -11.10 -5.86
N PRO A 125 2.57 -10.57 -5.91
CA PRO A 125 3.67 -11.04 -5.06
C PRO A 125 3.44 -10.88 -3.55
N PHE A 126 2.62 -9.90 -3.13
CA PHE A 126 2.29 -9.69 -1.72
C PHE A 126 1.33 -10.74 -1.17
N TYR A 127 0.48 -11.35 -2.00
CA TYR A 127 -0.46 -12.40 -1.55
C TYR A 127 0.22 -13.73 -1.27
N PHE A 128 1.38 -13.98 -1.89
CA PHE A 128 2.12 -15.23 -1.79
C PHE A 128 3.46 -15.08 -1.06
N ASP A 129 3.67 -13.98 -0.33
CA ASP A 129 4.91 -13.66 0.40
C ASP A 129 6.19 -13.64 -0.45
N PHE A 130 6.08 -13.59 -1.78
CA PHE A 130 7.21 -13.47 -2.70
C PHE A 130 7.55 -12.00 -3.04
N PHE A 131 7.04 -11.04 -2.25
CA PHE A 131 7.28 -9.61 -2.47
C PHE A 131 8.78 -9.24 -2.43
N TRP A 132 9.57 -9.94 -1.61
CA TRP A 132 11.01 -9.70 -1.49
C TRP A 132 11.76 -10.19 -2.74
N LEU A 133 11.32 -11.30 -3.34
CA LEU A 133 11.82 -11.77 -4.63
C LEU A 133 11.49 -10.78 -5.74
N ASP A 134 10.25 -10.28 -5.79
CA ASP A 134 9.82 -9.27 -6.75
C ASP A 134 10.59 -7.94 -6.60
N ALA A 135 10.83 -7.51 -5.36
CA ALA A 135 11.61 -6.33 -5.04
C ALA A 135 13.10 -6.47 -5.38
N LEU A 136 13.66 -7.69 -5.33
CA LEU A 136 15.06 -7.96 -5.67
C LEU A 136 15.36 -7.66 -7.14
N PHE A 137 14.37 -7.73 -8.04
CA PHE A 137 14.52 -7.35 -9.46
C PHE A 137 14.52 -5.84 -9.70
N ALA A 138 14.08 -5.04 -8.72
CA ALA A 138 14.07 -3.58 -8.85
C ALA A 138 15.45 -2.95 -9.08
N PRO A 139 16.54 -3.29 -8.35
CA PRO A 139 17.86 -2.72 -8.64
C PRO A 139 18.44 -3.13 -10.00
N PHE A 140 18.02 -4.26 -10.58
CA PHE A 140 18.56 -4.77 -11.85
C PHE A 140 17.88 -4.19 -13.09
N THR A 141 16.78 -3.43 -12.94
CA THR A 141 16.09 -2.80 -14.07
C THR A 141 16.44 -1.32 -14.23
N LYS A 142 16.58 -0.88 -15.49
CA LYS A 142 16.93 0.51 -15.86
C LYS A 142 16.01 1.58 -15.23
N ARG A 143 14.74 1.24 -14.96
CA ARG A 143 13.74 2.15 -14.37
C ARG A 143 13.40 1.84 -12.90
N ARG A 144 14.17 0.96 -12.24
CA ARG A 144 13.91 0.50 -10.87
C ARG A 144 12.51 -0.08 -10.69
N GLN A 145 12.04 -0.86 -11.65
CA GLN A 145 10.71 -1.48 -11.67
C GLN A 145 10.80 -2.90 -11.11
N ARG A 146 9.81 -3.33 -10.34
CA ARG A 146 9.74 -4.70 -9.84
C ARG A 146 9.39 -5.67 -10.98
N ALA A 147 9.63 -6.97 -10.80
CA ALA A 147 9.37 -7.96 -11.84
C ALA A 147 7.89 -7.92 -12.31
N PHE A 148 6.95 -7.85 -11.37
CA PHE A 148 5.52 -7.78 -11.69
C PHE A 148 5.07 -6.38 -12.17
N ASP A 149 5.87 -5.33 -11.94
CA ASP A 149 5.63 -4.03 -12.57
C ASP A 149 5.94 -4.04 -14.07
N LEU A 150 6.81 -4.95 -14.54
CA LEU A 150 7.11 -5.14 -15.97
C LEU A 150 6.02 -5.94 -16.69
N VAL A 151 5.37 -6.87 -15.98
CA VAL A 151 4.30 -7.71 -16.52
C VAL A 151 2.99 -6.92 -16.64
N ALA A 152 2.77 -5.95 -15.76
CA ALA A 152 1.53 -5.18 -15.66
C ALA A 152 1.51 -3.88 -16.51
N ARG A 153 2.05 -3.91 -17.74
CA ARG A 153 2.15 -2.75 -18.64
C ARG A 153 0.79 -2.23 -19.11
#